data_AF-A0A7W5LQY7-F1
#
_entry.id   AF-A0A7W5LQY7-F1
#
_cell.length_a   1.000
_cell.length_b   1.000
_cell.length_c   1.000
_cell.angle_alpha   90.00
_cell.angle_beta   90.00
_cell.angle_gamma   90.00
#
_symmetry.space_group_name_H-M   'P 1'
#
loop_
_entity.id
_entity.type
_entity.pdbx_description
1 polymer ?
#
loop_
_entity_poly.entity_id
_entity_poly.type
_entity_poly.pdbx_seq_one_letter_code
_entity_poly.pdbx_strand_id
1 'polypeptide(L)'
;MSTNSMQEMLITLPGATSDVVYVESVRGREALSNAYEFEADVVCRNPLQIEPMLGKAAKLELRVLDEEAVVHGIVAAVMTLDPTTNREFCYRFVIAPELALMKLSRQNQIYGTDRDMNVVDIVEKELSDGNKSGSKTASSRVGRSIPHQILADKSSYPKLDFTMQYNESDFDFISRLCEKFGIFYMFDQSGDQEVVQFCDRKEHFRRVAGRKLTEELPFRSESQIRSQGDFAIRSFKGTFKVAAGSIHRREFNDETPTVDLSVSHYAAYSGQGIDVRYGENYRTVGEGNFLATRRMEQVSAERQTFAGESNIPLLRPGMIFKLVDHPIAELEAYYVITQVEHEMAEPTPLGFSSADKKSEPYRNRFTCIPFTIQYRPPLSTPKPVVNGFLIGFVDGEGSSKRAELDQYGRYRIRIMDEESGLSGGKASYLVRKAEPYGGGDGFGSHSTLNVGTEVILGFLHGDPDRPIIMGAFSNAHLSNPVTQTNSNVAHRTRTASGIILQMCDGAAR
;
A
#
# COMPACT_ATOMS: atom_id res chain seq x y z
N MET A 1 33.96 35.17 18.39
CA MET A 1 32.58 35.30 18.91
C MET A 1 31.83 34.08 18.42
N SER A 2 31.58 33.10 19.30
CA SER A 2 30.79 31.92 18.94
C SER A 2 29.35 32.37 18.71
N THR A 3 28.92 32.41 17.46
CA THR A 3 27.50 32.34 17.14
C THR A 3 27.02 31.01 17.73
N ASN A 4 26.35 31.03 18.88
CA ASN A 4 25.56 29.88 19.32
C ASN A 4 24.57 29.61 18.17
N SER A 5 24.82 28.59 17.35
CA SER A 5 23.85 28.23 16.31
C SER A 5 22.59 27.82 17.06
N MET A 6 21.47 28.45 16.71
CA MET A 6 20.17 28.16 17.32
C MET A 6 19.57 26.87 16.78
N GLN A 7 20.35 26.10 16.02
CA GLN A 7 19.95 24.88 15.35
C GLN A 7 21.21 24.05 15.03
N GLU A 8 21.06 22.74 14.85
CA GLU A 8 22.14 21.79 14.56
C GLU A 8 21.57 20.58 13.80
N MET A 9 22.33 20.03 12.86
CA MET A 9 21.98 18.79 12.15
C MET A 9 23.03 17.73 12.42
N LEU A 10 22.59 16.54 12.84
CA LEU A 10 23.48 15.39 13.06
C LEU A 10 22.99 14.19 12.26
N ILE A 11 23.93 13.41 11.74
CA ILE A 11 23.64 12.15 11.06
C ILE A 11 24.50 11.03 11.64
N THR A 12 23.87 9.90 11.90
CA THR A 12 24.54 8.64 12.22
C THR A 12 24.44 7.73 11.03
N LEU A 13 25.59 7.37 10.46
CA LEU A 13 25.71 6.51 9.28
C LEU A 13 26.42 5.20 9.66
N PRO A 14 26.03 4.07 9.04
CA PRO A 14 26.59 2.76 9.33
C PRO A 14 28.09 2.73 9.00
N GLY A 15 28.93 2.42 9.99
CA GLY A 15 30.38 2.33 9.81
C GLY A 15 31.13 3.67 9.70
N ALA A 16 30.44 4.81 9.86
CA ALA A 16 31.07 6.14 9.93
C ALA A 16 31.16 6.62 11.39
N THR A 17 32.22 7.37 11.72
CA THR A 17 32.32 8.07 13.00
C THR A 17 31.78 9.49 12.86
N SER A 18 30.98 9.95 13.83
CA SER A 18 30.29 11.25 13.73
C SER A 18 31.22 12.46 13.73
N ASP A 19 32.44 12.31 14.24
CA ASP A 19 33.47 13.36 14.28
C ASP A 19 34.07 13.71 12.91
N VAL A 20 33.81 12.90 11.87
CA VAL A 20 34.30 13.14 10.51
C VAL A 20 33.19 13.42 9.48
N VAL A 21 31.93 13.47 9.92
CA VAL A 21 30.74 13.61 9.07
C VAL A 21 29.93 14.83 9.51
N TYR A 22 29.77 15.81 8.63
CA TYR A 22 28.99 17.01 8.92
C TYR A 22 27.83 17.14 7.94
N VAL A 23 26.63 17.37 8.47
CA VAL A 23 25.44 17.62 7.65
C VAL A 23 25.39 19.10 7.28
N GLU A 24 25.31 19.36 5.99
CA GLU A 24 25.27 20.71 5.42
C GLU A 24 23.84 21.17 5.17
N SER A 25 22.99 20.30 4.64
CA SER A 25 21.59 20.62 4.39
C SER A 25 20.71 19.38 4.40
N VAL A 26 19.47 19.56 4.83
CA VAL A 26 18.44 18.53 4.84
C VAL A 26 17.22 19.02 4.06
N ARG A 27 16.68 18.12 3.24
CA ARG A 27 15.34 18.24 2.65
C ARG A 27 14.58 16.96 2.95
N GLY A 28 13.43 17.06 3.58
CA GLY A 28 12.63 15.91 3.98
C GLY A 28 11.21 16.02 3.48
N ARG A 29 10.59 14.89 3.15
CA ARG A 29 9.16 14.81 2.90
C ARG A 29 8.58 13.59 3.61
N GLU A 30 7.51 13.82 4.37
CA GLU A 30 6.75 12.77 5.06
C GLU A 30 5.26 12.97 4.77
N ALA A 31 4.48 11.89 4.58
CA ALA A 31 3.02 11.97 4.46
C ALA A 31 2.32 10.73 5.04
N LEU A 32 1.06 10.88 5.46
CA LEU A 32 0.20 9.76 5.82
C LEU A 32 0.05 8.82 4.61
N SER A 33 0.23 7.53 4.85
CA SER A 33 0.18 6.49 3.81
C SER A 33 1.20 6.65 2.69
N ASN A 34 2.35 7.27 2.96
CA ASN A 34 3.51 7.26 2.05
C ASN A 34 4.79 7.02 2.84
N ALA A 35 5.76 6.34 2.24
CA ALA A 35 7.10 6.26 2.80
C ALA A 35 7.72 7.66 2.84
N TYR A 36 8.31 8.06 3.97
CA TYR A 36 9.08 9.30 4.05
C TYR A 36 10.40 9.18 3.29
N GLU A 37 10.96 10.33 2.94
CA GLU A 37 12.27 10.44 2.30
C GLU A 37 12.98 11.70 2.79
N PHE A 38 14.21 11.56 3.29
CA PHE A 38 15.07 12.66 3.71
C PHE A 38 16.38 12.62 2.93
N GLU A 39 16.63 13.67 2.15
CA GLU A 39 17.93 13.95 1.55
C GLU A 39 18.79 14.74 2.53
N ALA A 40 19.98 14.22 2.84
CA ALA A 40 21.00 14.91 3.63
C ALA A 40 22.27 15.09 2.79
N ASP A 41 22.63 16.34 2.51
CA ASP A 41 23.93 16.69 1.95
C ASP A 41 24.95 16.72 3.08
N VAL A 42 26.06 16.00 2.88
CA VAL A 42 27.04 15.70 3.90
C VAL A 42 28.44 15.99 3.38
N VAL A 43 29.27 16.61 4.21
CA VAL A 43 30.69 16.88 3.96
C VAL A 43 31.54 16.05 4.93
N CYS A 44 32.54 15.34 4.41
CA CYS A 44 33.39 14.44 5.16
C CYS A 44 34.88 14.73 4.92
N ARG A 45 35.70 14.55 5.97
CA ARG A 45 37.17 14.64 5.87
C ARG A 45 37.83 13.47 5.13
N ASN A 46 37.21 12.30 5.25
CA ASN A 46 37.70 11.06 4.67
C ASN A 46 36.63 10.48 3.73
N PRO A 47 37.04 9.78 2.66
CA PRO A 47 36.07 9.12 1.79
C PRO A 47 35.36 7.99 2.55
N LEU A 48 34.06 7.86 2.32
CA LEU A 48 33.22 6.85 2.95
C LEU A 48 33.16 5.59 2.07
N GLN A 49 33.09 4.42 2.70
CA GLN A 49 32.82 3.16 2.00
C GLN A 49 31.30 3.01 1.84
N ILE A 50 30.77 3.39 0.68
CA ILE A 50 29.32 3.56 0.47
C ILE A 50 28.56 2.24 0.36
N GLU A 51 29.09 1.26 -0.40
CA GLU A 51 28.35 0.03 -0.72
C GLU A 51 27.87 -0.74 0.53
N PRO A 52 28.68 -0.91 1.61
CA PRO A 52 28.22 -1.55 2.84
C PRO A 52 27.16 -0.77 3.63
N MET A 53 26.94 0.52 3.32
CA MET A 53 25.96 1.37 3.99
C MET A 53 24.55 1.17 3.44
N LEU A 54 24.41 0.78 2.18
CA LEU A 54 23.11 0.65 1.51
C LEU A 54 22.22 -0.36 2.22
N GLY A 55 20.98 0.05 2.50
CA GLY A 55 19.98 -0.75 3.20
C GLY A 55 20.26 -0.94 4.70
N LYS A 56 21.25 -0.26 5.27
CA LYS A 56 21.54 -0.31 6.72
C LYS A 56 20.94 0.89 7.44
N ALA A 57 20.70 0.71 8.74
CA ALA A 57 20.10 1.73 9.59
C ALA A 57 20.93 3.03 9.60
N ALA A 58 20.22 4.15 9.54
CA ALA A 58 20.72 5.50 9.66
C ALA A 58 19.79 6.32 10.55
N LYS A 59 20.33 7.38 11.15
CA LYS A 59 19.57 8.30 12.01
C LYS A 59 19.92 9.73 11.64
N LEU A 60 18.91 10.57 11.44
CA LEU A 60 19.06 12.01 11.24
C LEU A 60 18.40 12.75 12.41
N GLU A 61 19.10 13.73 12.96
CA GLU A 61 18.62 14.57 14.06
C GLU A 61 18.61 16.03 13.60
N LEU A 62 17.45 16.67 13.72
CA LEU A 62 17.26 18.10 13.47
C LEU A 62 16.98 18.79 14.80
N ARG A 63 17.96 19.51 15.31
CA ARG A 63 17.82 20.29 16.54
C ARG A 63 17.54 21.72 16.18
N VAL A 64 16.46 22.28 16.70
CA VAL A 64 16.07 23.68 16.51
C VAL A 64 15.68 24.23 17.85
N LEU A 65 16.43 25.22 18.33
CA LEU A 65 16.31 25.79 19.68
C LEU A 65 16.39 24.69 20.74
N ASP A 66 15.31 24.46 21.48
CA ASP A 66 15.22 23.45 22.54
C ASP A 66 14.53 22.15 22.09
N GLU A 67 14.11 22.07 20.83
CA GLU A 67 13.37 20.94 20.28
C GLU A 67 14.25 20.11 19.35
N GLU A 68 13.97 18.82 19.29
CA GLU A 68 14.77 17.84 18.55
C GLU A 68 13.85 16.88 17.81
N ALA A 69 13.92 16.88 16.48
CA ALA A 69 13.23 15.93 15.64
C ALA A 69 14.20 14.85 15.17
N VAL A 70 13.82 13.59 15.40
CA VAL A 70 14.65 12.42 15.04
C VAL A 70 13.99 11.64 13.91
N VAL A 71 14.75 11.29 12.89
CA VAL A 71 14.33 10.42 11.79
C VAL A 71 15.24 9.19 11.81
N HIS A 72 14.73 8.07 12.29
CA HIS A 72 15.29 6.76 12.02
C HIS A 72 14.89 6.32 10.62
N GLY A 73 15.68 5.43 10.01
CA GLY A 73 15.40 4.80 8.73
C GLY A 73 16.59 4.01 8.25
N ILE A 74 16.66 3.75 6.95
CA ILE A 74 17.78 3.09 6.26
C ILE A 74 18.38 3.99 5.19
N VAL A 75 19.65 3.77 4.86
CA VAL A 75 20.29 4.40 3.70
C VAL A 75 19.73 3.79 2.41
N ALA A 76 18.77 4.47 1.79
CA ALA A 76 18.10 4.00 0.58
C ALA A 76 18.91 4.27 -0.70
N ALA A 77 19.63 5.40 -0.73
CA ALA A 77 20.52 5.76 -1.84
C ALA A 77 21.62 6.71 -1.37
N VAL A 78 22.72 6.75 -2.13
CA VAL A 78 23.81 7.70 -1.95
C VAL A 78 24.25 8.22 -3.30
N MET A 79 24.41 9.53 -3.44
CA MET A 79 24.99 10.20 -4.60
C MET A 79 26.29 10.89 -4.19
N THR A 80 27.36 10.70 -4.96
CA THR A 80 28.58 11.50 -4.81
C THR A 80 28.35 12.89 -5.38
N LEU A 81 28.75 13.92 -4.64
CA LEU A 81 28.73 15.31 -5.09
C LEU A 81 30.14 15.79 -5.40
N ASP A 82 30.25 16.93 -6.09
CA ASP A 82 31.55 17.56 -6.32
C ASP A 82 32.21 17.91 -4.97
N PRO A 83 33.54 17.72 -4.84
CA PRO A 83 34.25 18.04 -3.62
C PRO A 83 34.25 19.55 -3.35
N THR A 84 34.43 19.93 -2.08
CA THR A 84 34.53 21.35 -1.70
C THR A 84 35.80 21.98 -2.31
N THR A 85 35.90 23.32 -2.25
CA THR A 85 37.13 24.04 -2.65
C THR A 85 38.39 23.54 -1.92
N ASN A 86 38.23 23.06 -0.68
CA ASN A 86 39.30 22.49 0.13
C ASN A 86 39.53 20.98 -0.13
N ARG A 87 38.88 20.43 -1.15
CA ARG A 87 38.92 19.01 -1.55
C ARG A 87 38.35 18.04 -0.51
N GLU A 88 37.37 18.48 0.27
CA GLU A 88 36.62 17.61 1.18
C GLU A 88 35.58 16.79 0.41
N PHE A 89 35.27 15.59 0.89
CA PHE A 89 34.39 14.63 0.20
C PHE A 89 32.93 14.96 0.48
N CYS A 90 32.10 15.02 -0.58
CA CYS A 90 30.69 15.40 -0.45
C CYS A 90 29.77 14.28 -0.96
N TYR A 91 28.70 14.02 -0.23
CA TYR A 91 27.70 13.01 -0.56
C TYR A 91 26.30 13.52 -0.27
N ARG A 92 25.31 13.04 -1.01
CA ARG A 92 23.90 13.13 -0.67
C ARG A 92 23.41 11.76 -0.25
N PHE A 93 22.98 11.62 1.00
CA PHE A 93 22.33 10.43 1.53
C PHE A 93 20.82 10.57 1.44
N VAL A 94 20.13 9.51 1.01
CA VAL A 94 18.67 9.40 1.06
C VAL A 94 18.31 8.43 2.18
N ILE A 95 17.62 8.92 3.20
CA ILE A 95 17.10 8.14 4.33
C ILE A 95 15.61 7.90 4.11
N ALA A 96 15.19 6.64 4.16
CA ALA A 96 13.80 6.22 3.96
C ALA A 96 13.43 5.14 4.99
N PRO A 97 12.13 4.82 5.22
CA PRO A 97 11.76 3.74 6.13
C PRO A 97 12.14 2.38 5.58
N GLU A 98 12.35 1.40 6.44
CA GLU A 98 12.50 -0.01 6.04
C GLU A 98 11.34 -0.50 5.16
N LEU A 99 10.12 0.01 5.39
CA LEU A 99 8.95 -0.27 4.54
C LEU A 99 9.20 0.02 3.05
N ALA A 100 10.05 1.01 2.71
CA ALA A 100 10.35 1.35 1.33
C ALA A 100 11.09 0.23 0.58
N LEU A 101 11.80 -0.66 1.29
CA LEU A 101 12.46 -1.83 0.70
C LEU A 101 11.47 -2.81 0.07
N MET A 102 10.20 -2.78 0.47
CA MET A 102 9.14 -3.62 -0.11
C MET A 102 8.82 -3.27 -1.57
N LYS A 103 9.28 -2.11 -2.07
CA LYS A 103 9.22 -1.75 -3.49
C LYS A 103 10.15 -2.60 -4.37
N LEU A 104 11.18 -3.21 -3.78
CA LEU A 104 12.22 -3.99 -4.47
C LEU A 104 11.82 -5.45 -4.69
N SER A 105 10.65 -5.86 -4.23
CA SER A 105 10.16 -7.24 -4.30
C SER A 105 8.82 -7.26 -5.01
N ARG A 106 8.69 -8.12 -6.02
CA ARG A 106 7.47 -8.33 -6.83
C ARG A 106 7.18 -9.81 -6.88
N GLN A 107 5.91 -10.17 -6.82
CA GLN A 107 5.49 -11.55 -6.82
C GLN A 107 4.02 -11.73 -7.21
N ASN A 108 3.66 -12.99 -7.42
CA ASN A 108 2.29 -13.44 -7.54
C ASN A 108 1.98 -14.34 -6.34
N GLN A 109 1.03 -13.96 -5.49
CA GLN A 109 0.71 -14.72 -4.29
C GLN A 109 -0.77 -14.65 -3.96
N ILE A 110 -1.31 -15.74 -3.42
CA ILE A 110 -2.71 -15.88 -3.04
C ILE A 110 -2.86 -15.89 -1.51
N TYR A 111 -3.91 -15.25 -1.03
CA TYR A 111 -4.28 -15.13 0.39
C TYR A 111 -5.77 -15.46 0.59
N GLY A 112 -6.10 -15.91 1.80
CA GLY A 112 -7.49 -16.13 2.25
C GLY A 112 -8.08 -17.51 1.93
N THR A 113 -7.34 -18.36 1.22
CA THR A 113 -7.86 -19.64 0.71
C THR A 113 -7.53 -20.84 1.60
N ASP A 114 -6.46 -20.75 2.40
CA ASP A 114 -6.04 -21.78 3.36
C ASP A 114 -6.65 -21.59 4.76
N ARG A 115 -7.08 -20.36 5.07
CA ARG A 115 -7.66 -19.94 6.35
C ARG A 115 -8.41 -18.61 6.19
N ASP A 116 -9.31 -18.33 7.13
CA ASP A 116 -9.99 -17.04 7.21
C ASP A 116 -9.01 -15.90 7.47
N MET A 117 -8.96 -14.93 6.56
CA MET A 117 -8.13 -13.73 6.69
C MET A 117 -8.94 -12.48 6.35
N ASN A 118 -8.62 -11.36 7.00
CA ASN A 118 -9.04 -10.04 6.53
C ASN A 118 -7.82 -9.26 6.00
N VAL A 119 -8.05 -8.02 5.58
CA VAL A 119 -6.97 -7.15 5.07
C VAL A 119 -5.83 -6.93 6.07
N VAL A 120 -6.14 -6.80 7.36
CA VAL A 120 -5.13 -6.53 8.40
C VAL A 120 -4.25 -7.76 8.57
N ASP A 121 -4.83 -8.95 8.56
CA ASP A 121 -4.08 -10.21 8.61
C ASP A 121 -3.16 -10.34 7.39
N ILE A 122 -3.61 -9.94 6.19
CA ILE A 122 -2.77 -9.96 4.97
C ILE A 122 -1.62 -8.96 5.07
N VAL A 123 -1.88 -7.74 5.53
CA VAL A 123 -0.84 -6.70 5.68
C VAL A 123 0.21 -7.13 6.69
N GLU A 124 -0.21 -7.57 7.89
CA GLU A 124 0.70 -8.06 8.93
C GLU A 124 1.52 -9.25 8.43
N LYS A 125 0.86 -10.16 7.71
CA LYS A 125 1.50 -11.29 7.05
C LYS A 125 2.61 -10.79 6.11
N GLU A 126 2.36 -9.86 5.20
CA GLU A 126 3.37 -9.36 4.25
C GLU A 126 4.52 -8.53 4.84
N LEU A 127 4.34 -7.95 6.02
CA LEU A 127 5.42 -7.26 6.73
C LEU A 127 6.45 -8.22 7.35
N SER A 128 6.16 -9.52 7.33
CA SER A 128 7.01 -10.58 7.86
C SER A 128 7.26 -11.71 6.85
N ASP A 129 8.47 -12.26 6.84
CA ASP A 129 8.80 -13.39 5.95
C ASP A 129 8.26 -14.75 6.42
N GLY A 130 7.41 -14.78 7.46
CA GLY A 130 6.84 -16.01 8.03
C GLY A 130 5.97 -16.83 7.05
N ASN A 131 5.66 -16.27 5.88
CA ASN A 131 4.66 -16.79 4.96
C ASN A 131 5.22 -17.82 3.97
N LYS A 132 6.55 -17.89 3.88
CA LYS A 132 7.25 -18.52 2.74
C LYS A 132 8.21 -19.63 3.16
N SER A 133 8.25 -19.98 4.46
CA SER A 133 8.97 -21.16 4.94
C SER A 133 8.37 -22.43 4.31
N GLY A 134 9.03 -22.98 3.29
CA GLY A 134 8.63 -24.22 2.63
C GLY A 134 8.00 -24.08 1.23
N SER A 135 7.91 -22.87 0.66
CA SER A 135 7.48 -22.72 -0.74
C SER A 135 8.55 -23.29 -1.69
N LYS A 136 8.15 -24.22 -2.57
CA LYS A 136 9.04 -24.85 -3.56
C LYS A 136 9.41 -23.92 -4.72
N THR A 137 8.70 -22.81 -4.86
CA THR A 137 8.95 -21.76 -5.87
C THR A 137 9.68 -20.56 -5.28
N ALA A 138 10.00 -20.57 -3.98
CA ALA A 138 10.73 -19.49 -3.34
C ALA A 138 12.09 -19.29 -4.01
N SER A 139 12.23 -18.21 -4.79
CA SER A 139 13.51 -17.51 -4.86
C SER A 139 14.03 -17.34 -3.43
N SER A 140 15.30 -17.62 -3.14
CA SER A 140 15.89 -17.43 -1.81
C SER A 140 15.79 -15.97 -1.39
N ARG A 141 14.67 -15.59 -0.75
CA ARG A 141 14.42 -14.21 -0.34
C ARG A 141 15.28 -13.87 0.86
N VAL A 142 15.67 -12.61 0.92
CA VAL A 142 16.34 -12.05 2.10
C VAL A 142 15.29 -11.94 3.20
N GLY A 143 15.53 -12.62 4.32
CA GLY A 143 14.73 -12.56 5.54
C GLY A 143 14.39 -11.11 5.91
N ARG A 144 13.11 -10.73 5.79
CA ARG A 144 12.58 -9.40 6.12
C ARG A 144 11.61 -9.48 7.30
N SER A 145 11.72 -8.49 8.18
CA SER A 145 10.82 -8.27 9.30
C SER A 145 10.72 -6.76 9.53
N ILE A 146 9.70 -6.13 8.94
CA ILE A 146 9.49 -4.69 9.09
C ILE A 146 8.95 -4.41 10.50
N PRO A 147 9.58 -3.54 11.31
CA PRO A 147 9.04 -3.13 12.61
C PRO A 147 7.68 -2.45 12.42
N HIS A 148 6.63 -3.02 12.99
CA HIS A 148 5.27 -2.54 12.78
C HIS A 148 4.39 -2.66 14.02
N GLN A 149 3.30 -1.92 14.01
CA GLN A 149 2.22 -2.01 14.98
C GLN A 149 0.87 -1.89 14.27
N ILE A 150 -0.02 -2.83 14.57
CA ILE A 150 -1.40 -2.82 14.08
C ILE A 150 -2.28 -2.15 15.14
N LEU A 151 -2.77 -0.95 14.83
CA LEU A 151 -3.78 -0.25 15.64
C LEU A 151 -5.19 -0.39 15.05
N ALA A 152 -5.30 -0.72 13.76
CA ALA A 152 -6.56 -0.99 13.10
C ALA A 152 -7.31 -2.18 13.75
N ASP A 153 -8.62 -2.03 13.92
CA ASP A 153 -9.45 -3.04 14.58
C ASP A 153 -9.76 -4.19 13.63
N LYS A 154 -9.03 -5.31 13.75
CA LYS A 154 -9.18 -6.51 12.91
C LYS A 154 -10.64 -6.99 12.81
N SER A 155 -11.44 -6.86 13.87
CA SER A 155 -12.81 -7.35 13.89
C SER A 155 -13.76 -6.54 13.01
N SER A 156 -13.36 -5.33 12.61
CA SER A 156 -14.16 -4.41 11.80
C SER A 156 -14.05 -4.65 10.29
N TYR A 157 -13.16 -5.54 9.85
CA TYR A 157 -12.89 -5.79 8.44
C TYR A 157 -13.54 -7.09 7.95
N PRO A 158 -14.07 -7.10 6.71
CA PRO A 158 -14.64 -8.31 6.15
C PRO A 158 -13.57 -9.36 5.88
N LYS A 159 -14.00 -10.62 5.87
CA LYS A 159 -13.17 -11.74 5.45
C LYS A 159 -12.98 -11.71 3.94
N LEU A 160 -11.79 -12.11 3.51
CA LEU A 160 -11.37 -12.12 2.12
C LEU A 160 -11.07 -13.56 1.73
N ASP A 161 -12.00 -14.19 1.02
CA ASP A 161 -11.91 -15.62 0.65
C ASP A 161 -10.82 -15.90 -0.40
N PHE A 162 -10.51 -14.88 -1.20
CA PHE A 162 -9.50 -14.94 -2.25
C PHE A 162 -8.99 -13.53 -2.52
N THR A 163 -7.70 -13.31 -2.30
CA THR A 163 -7.02 -12.07 -2.69
C THR A 163 -5.69 -12.43 -3.33
N MET A 164 -5.45 -11.92 -4.53
CA MET A 164 -4.23 -12.17 -5.28
C MET A 164 -3.39 -10.90 -5.34
N GLN A 165 -2.14 -11.00 -4.87
CA GLN A 165 -1.08 -10.10 -5.30
C GLN A 165 -0.69 -10.52 -6.72
N TYR A 166 -0.81 -9.62 -7.71
CA TYR A 166 -0.57 -9.97 -9.10
C TYR A 166 0.28 -8.91 -9.81
N ASN A 167 1.50 -9.30 -10.21
CA ASN A 167 2.44 -8.47 -10.96
C ASN A 167 2.66 -7.05 -10.37
N GLU A 168 2.70 -6.97 -9.05
CA GLU A 168 2.84 -5.73 -8.28
C GLU A 168 3.88 -5.91 -7.18
N SER A 169 4.45 -4.81 -6.69
CA SER A 169 5.41 -4.89 -5.58
C SER A 169 4.69 -5.21 -4.27
N ASP A 170 5.41 -5.76 -3.29
CA ASP A 170 4.84 -6.02 -1.96
C ASP A 170 4.35 -4.71 -1.32
N PHE A 171 5.06 -3.60 -1.58
CA PHE A 171 4.63 -2.25 -1.17
C PHE A 171 3.32 -1.82 -1.85
N ASP A 172 3.20 -2.00 -3.17
CA ASP A 172 1.99 -1.62 -3.90
C ASP A 172 0.78 -2.47 -3.45
N PHE A 173 1.01 -3.76 -3.20
CA PHE A 173 -0.01 -4.68 -2.70
C PHE A 173 -0.58 -4.25 -1.35
N ILE A 174 0.29 -4.00 -0.37
CA ILE A 174 -0.12 -3.47 0.94
C ILE A 174 -0.82 -2.12 0.76
N SER A 175 -0.24 -1.22 -0.05
CA SER A 175 -0.77 0.13 -0.25
C SER A 175 -2.19 0.10 -0.83
N ARG A 176 -2.43 -0.61 -1.94
CA ARG A 176 -3.78 -0.69 -2.54
C ARG A 176 -4.80 -1.35 -1.62
N LEU A 177 -4.38 -2.29 -0.77
CA LEU A 177 -5.26 -2.94 0.20
C LEU A 177 -5.62 -1.98 1.33
N CYS A 178 -4.63 -1.32 1.93
CA CYS A 178 -4.83 -0.26 2.89
C CYS A 178 -5.73 0.85 2.33
N GLU A 179 -5.47 1.28 1.10
CA GLU A 179 -6.30 2.22 0.36
C GLU A 179 -7.74 1.75 0.21
N LYS A 180 -7.98 0.52 -0.27
CA LYS A 180 -9.32 -0.07 -0.48
C LYS A 180 -10.13 -0.19 0.80
N PHE A 181 -9.51 -0.58 1.91
CA PHE A 181 -10.21 -0.80 3.17
C PHE A 181 -10.16 0.40 4.12
N GLY A 182 -9.46 1.47 3.72
CA GLY A 182 -9.40 2.73 4.45
C GLY A 182 -8.41 2.74 5.61
N ILE A 183 -7.44 1.83 5.62
CA ILE A 183 -6.35 1.82 6.58
C ILE A 183 -5.31 2.83 6.11
N PHE A 184 -4.95 3.80 6.94
CA PHE A 184 -3.80 4.65 6.72
C PHE A 184 -2.63 4.20 7.56
N TYR A 185 -1.42 4.64 7.22
CA TYR A 185 -0.27 4.39 8.08
C TYR A 185 0.57 5.65 8.31
N MET A 186 1.28 5.66 9.42
CA MET A 186 2.22 6.70 9.82
C MET A 186 3.45 6.05 10.47
N PHE A 187 4.50 6.82 10.71
CA PHE A 187 5.74 6.30 11.29
C PHE A 187 5.96 6.87 12.68
N ASP A 188 6.13 5.98 13.65
CA ASP A 188 6.59 6.34 14.99
C ASP A 188 8.11 6.39 15.00
N GLN A 189 8.65 7.52 15.48
CA GLN A 189 10.08 7.83 15.50
C GLN A 189 10.59 8.05 16.93
N SER A 190 9.79 7.73 17.96
CA SER A 190 10.14 8.02 19.36
C SER A 190 11.08 6.99 20.01
N GLY A 191 11.32 5.86 19.37
CA GLY A 191 12.18 4.77 19.87
C GLY A 191 13.61 4.84 19.32
N ASP A 192 14.31 3.71 19.34
CA ASP A 192 15.66 3.59 18.76
C ASP A 192 15.65 3.21 17.26
N GLN A 193 14.47 2.95 16.70
CA GLN A 193 14.21 2.64 15.29
C GLN A 193 12.82 3.14 14.91
N GLU A 194 12.55 3.26 13.61
CA GLU A 194 11.20 3.59 13.13
C GLU A 194 10.25 2.38 13.28
N VAL A 195 8.98 2.66 13.55
CA VAL A 195 7.91 1.65 13.55
C VAL A 195 6.74 2.15 12.72
N VAL A 196 6.33 1.39 11.69
CA VAL A 196 5.13 1.72 10.91
C VAL A 196 3.87 1.35 11.70
N GLN A 197 2.95 2.31 11.86
CA GLN A 197 1.68 2.13 12.54
C GLN A 197 0.53 2.12 11.53
N PHE A 198 -0.19 0.99 11.44
CA PHE A 198 -1.38 0.85 10.61
C PHE A 198 -2.63 1.20 11.42
N CYS A 199 -3.36 2.23 10.96
CA CYS A 199 -4.42 2.90 11.70
C CYS A 199 -5.68 3.05 10.84
N ASP A 200 -6.85 3.17 11.47
CA ASP A 200 -8.12 3.31 10.76
C ASP A 200 -9.12 4.27 11.42
N ARG A 201 -8.67 4.98 12.46
CA ARG A 201 -9.48 5.83 13.32
C ARG A 201 -8.70 7.05 13.76
N LYS A 202 -9.40 8.18 13.90
CA LYS A 202 -8.78 9.45 14.31
C LYS A 202 -8.21 9.42 15.74
N GLU A 203 -8.70 8.52 16.59
CA GLU A 203 -8.21 8.35 17.96
C GLU A 203 -6.77 7.82 18.02
N HIS A 204 -6.24 7.30 16.92
CA HIS A 204 -4.84 6.82 16.85
C HIS A 204 -3.83 7.96 16.68
N PHE A 205 -4.27 9.14 16.25
CA PHE A 205 -3.39 10.30 16.06
C PHE A 205 -2.88 10.83 17.42
N ARG A 206 -1.66 11.37 17.40
CA ARG A 206 -0.98 11.86 18.60
C ARG A 206 -0.95 13.38 18.63
N ARG A 207 -0.97 13.98 19.81
CA ARG A 207 -0.83 15.45 19.95
C ARG A 207 0.62 15.87 19.72
N VAL A 208 0.81 17.02 19.08
CA VAL A 208 2.10 17.70 19.09
C VAL A 208 2.48 18.00 20.54
N ALA A 209 3.69 17.62 20.93
CA ALA A 209 4.26 17.89 22.23
C ALA A 209 5.78 17.96 22.10
N GLY A 210 6.40 18.88 22.83
CA GLY A 210 7.86 19.05 22.87
C GLY A 210 8.31 19.56 24.23
N ARG A 211 9.56 20.00 24.33
CA ARG A 211 10.11 20.59 25.57
C ARG A 211 9.49 21.95 25.88
N LYS A 212 9.22 22.75 24.85
CA LYS A 212 8.57 24.08 24.92
C LYS A 212 7.26 24.13 24.12
N LEU A 213 7.00 23.13 23.29
CA LEU A 213 5.79 23.03 22.48
C LEU A 213 4.66 22.31 23.22
N THR A 214 3.45 22.83 23.07
CA THR A 214 2.19 22.16 23.44
C THR A 214 1.39 21.85 22.17
N GLU A 215 0.20 21.26 22.31
CA GLU A 215 -0.71 21.07 21.18
C GLU A 215 -1.26 22.38 20.62
N GLU A 216 -1.21 23.49 21.36
CA GLU A 216 -1.67 24.81 20.92
C GLU A 216 -0.54 25.54 20.19
N LEU A 217 -0.71 25.71 18.88
CA LEU A 217 0.29 26.33 18.02
C LEU A 217 -0.18 27.72 17.56
N PRO A 218 0.52 28.80 17.96
CA PRO A 218 0.10 30.15 17.64
C PRO A 218 0.34 30.50 16.17
N PHE A 219 -0.61 31.22 15.57
CA PHE A 219 -0.41 31.88 14.29
C PHE A 219 0.32 33.21 14.49
N ARG A 220 1.43 33.40 13.79
CA ARG A 220 2.20 34.66 13.78
C ARG A 220 2.62 34.95 12.35
N SER A 221 2.02 35.96 11.73
CA SER A 221 2.49 36.42 10.42
C SER A 221 3.96 36.85 10.50
N GLU A 222 4.65 36.88 9.37
CA GLU A 222 6.07 37.26 9.30
C GLU A 222 6.36 38.61 9.99
N SER A 223 5.45 39.58 9.86
CA SER A 223 5.55 40.90 10.50
C SER A 223 5.37 40.90 12.03
N GLN A 224 4.83 39.83 12.61
CA GLN A 224 4.52 39.70 14.04
C GLN A 224 5.58 38.90 14.80
N ILE A 225 6.59 38.37 14.12
CA ILE A 225 7.68 37.61 14.73
C ILE A 225 8.58 38.59 15.50
N ARG A 226 8.53 38.53 16.84
CA ARG A 226 9.28 39.44 17.72
C ARG A 226 10.68 38.94 18.05
N SER A 227 10.91 37.64 17.93
CA SER A 227 12.21 37.01 18.17
C SER A 227 12.37 35.77 17.29
N GLN A 228 13.61 35.38 16.96
CA GLN A 228 13.89 34.13 16.24
C GLN A 228 13.58 32.87 17.08
N GLY A 229 13.31 33.04 18.39
CA GLY A 229 13.17 31.94 19.35
C GLY A 229 11.75 31.40 19.57
N ASP A 230 10.73 32.02 18.97
CA ASP A 230 9.33 31.60 19.17
C ASP A 230 8.88 30.66 18.04
N PHE A 231 8.36 29.50 18.43
CA PHE A 231 7.73 28.55 17.53
C PHE A 231 6.32 29.01 17.14
N ALA A 232 6.04 29.09 15.85
CA ALA A 232 4.74 29.54 15.35
C ALA A 232 4.41 29.01 13.96
N ILE A 233 3.12 28.97 13.65
CA ILE A 233 2.60 28.81 12.30
C ILE A 233 2.62 30.20 11.64
N ARG A 234 3.36 30.33 10.54
CA ARG A 234 3.65 31.60 9.86
C ARG A 234 2.72 31.92 8.70
N SER A 235 2.20 30.87 8.08
CA SER A 235 1.19 30.94 7.02
C SER A 235 0.17 29.84 7.29
N PHE A 236 -1.11 30.11 7.05
CA PHE A 236 -2.17 29.12 7.13
C PHE A 236 -3.26 29.45 6.10
N LYS A 237 -3.53 28.54 5.17
CA LYS A 237 -4.42 28.77 4.02
C LYS A 237 -5.38 27.60 3.90
N GLY A 238 -6.69 27.89 3.89
CA GLY A 238 -7.73 26.90 3.66
C GLY A 238 -8.12 26.80 2.19
N THR A 239 -8.32 25.58 1.71
CA THR A 239 -8.89 25.27 0.39
C THR A 239 -10.17 24.48 0.58
N PHE A 240 -11.24 24.94 -0.05
CA PHE A 240 -12.57 24.32 0.01
C PHE A 240 -13.02 23.99 -1.40
N LYS A 241 -13.40 22.74 -1.63
CA LYS A 241 -13.80 22.23 -2.95
C LYS A 241 -15.26 21.79 -2.96
N VAL A 242 -15.87 21.84 -4.14
CA VAL A 242 -17.12 21.10 -4.39
C VAL A 242 -16.79 19.61 -4.47
N ALA A 243 -17.65 18.76 -3.93
CA ALA A 243 -17.46 17.32 -3.87
C ALA A 243 -18.79 16.58 -4.04
N ALA A 244 -18.73 15.27 -4.32
CA ALA A 244 -19.91 14.42 -4.52
C ALA A 244 -20.86 14.45 -3.31
N GLY A 245 -22.17 14.46 -3.57
CA GLY A 245 -23.19 14.42 -2.52
C GLY A 245 -23.47 13.02 -1.99
N SER A 246 -23.11 11.99 -2.76
CA SER A 246 -23.20 10.60 -2.32
C SER A 246 -22.27 9.68 -3.10
N ILE A 247 -21.97 8.55 -2.46
CA ILE A 247 -21.28 7.40 -3.02
C ILE A 247 -22.31 6.30 -3.21
N HIS A 248 -22.40 5.75 -4.42
CA HIS A 248 -23.27 4.61 -4.75
C HIS A 248 -22.42 3.44 -5.26
N ARG A 249 -22.67 2.24 -4.72
CA ARG A 249 -21.98 1.00 -5.10
C ARG A 249 -22.97 -0.09 -5.47
N ARG A 250 -22.59 -0.87 -6.47
CA ARG A 250 -23.37 -1.99 -7.01
C ARG A 250 -22.47 -3.20 -7.23
N GLU A 251 -23.00 -4.39 -7.03
CA GLU A 251 -22.27 -5.64 -7.27
C GLU A 251 -23.27 -6.78 -7.54
N PHE A 252 -22.78 -7.84 -8.15
CA PHE A 252 -23.49 -9.11 -8.32
C PHE A 252 -22.72 -10.22 -7.60
N ASN A 253 -23.42 -10.97 -6.74
CA ASN A 253 -22.89 -12.17 -6.10
C ASN A 253 -23.65 -13.39 -6.62
N ASP A 254 -22.94 -14.34 -7.24
CA ASP A 254 -23.55 -15.54 -7.80
C ASP A 254 -24.09 -16.53 -6.75
N GLU A 255 -23.65 -16.44 -5.50
CA GLU A 255 -24.21 -17.27 -4.42
C GLU A 255 -25.55 -16.73 -3.89
N THR A 256 -25.80 -15.43 -4.08
CA THR A 256 -27.03 -14.75 -3.67
C THR A 256 -27.59 -13.88 -4.81
N PRO A 257 -27.86 -14.46 -6.00
CA PRO A 257 -28.08 -13.70 -7.24
C PRO A 257 -29.37 -12.87 -7.24
N THR A 258 -30.28 -13.10 -6.28
CA THR A 258 -31.53 -12.35 -6.10
C THR A 258 -31.43 -11.24 -5.08
N VAL A 259 -30.35 -11.16 -4.31
CA VAL A 259 -30.14 -10.11 -3.31
C VAL A 259 -29.67 -8.84 -4.01
N ASP A 260 -30.38 -7.73 -3.81
CA ASP A 260 -29.90 -6.42 -4.26
C ASP A 260 -28.74 -5.95 -3.37
N LEU A 261 -27.55 -5.92 -3.93
CA LEU A 261 -26.33 -5.46 -3.27
C LEU A 261 -26.08 -3.96 -3.45
N SER A 262 -27.03 -3.21 -4.03
CA SER A 262 -26.92 -1.77 -4.21
C SER A 262 -26.93 -1.02 -2.88
N VAL A 263 -25.96 -0.14 -2.66
CA VAL A 263 -25.82 0.64 -1.43
C VAL A 263 -25.47 2.09 -1.73
N SER A 264 -25.86 2.98 -0.83
CA SER A 264 -25.55 4.41 -0.93
C SER A 264 -25.11 4.97 0.42
N HIS A 265 -24.08 5.81 0.40
CA HIS A 265 -23.70 6.64 1.54
C HIS A 265 -23.78 8.11 1.14
N TYR A 266 -24.48 8.92 1.93
CA TYR A 266 -24.71 10.35 1.66
C TYR A 266 -23.75 11.22 2.46
N ALA A 267 -23.27 12.29 1.85
CA ALA A 267 -22.43 13.28 2.51
C ALA A 267 -23.20 14.02 3.63
N ALA A 268 -22.49 14.45 4.67
CA ALA A 268 -23.04 15.34 5.71
C ALA A 268 -23.15 16.81 5.25
N TYR A 269 -22.78 17.10 4.00
CA TYR A 269 -22.83 18.43 3.37
C TYR A 269 -23.67 18.39 2.09
N SER A 270 -24.08 19.57 1.62
CA SER A 270 -24.71 19.69 0.30
C SER A 270 -23.65 19.51 -0.80
N GLY A 271 -23.49 18.27 -1.27
CA GLY A 271 -22.60 17.93 -2.37
C GLY A 271 -23.28 18.03 -3.74
N GLN A 272 -22.49 17.87 -4.79
CA GLN A 272 -22.92 17.95 -6.19
C GLN A 272 -22.60 16.63 -6.90
N GLY A 273 -23.60 15.99 -7.51
CA GLY A 273 -23.43 14.72 -8.22
C GLY A 273 -23.30 13.50 -7.32
N ILE A 274 -23.15 12.33 -7.96
CA ILE A 274 -23.11 11.00 -7.35
C ILE A 274 -21.93 10.22 -7.95
N ASP A 275 -21.06 9.64 -7.13
CA ASP A 275 -20.04 8.70 -7.59
C ASP A 275 -20.60 7.26 -7.59
N VAL A 276 -20.82 6.70 -8.78
CA VAL A 276 -21.38 5.36 -8.95
C VAL A 276 -20.32 4.40 -9.46
N ARG A 277 -20.11 3.27 -8.76
CA ARG A 277 -19.23 2.19 -9.22
C ARG A 277 -19.90 0.82 -9.16
N TYR A 278 -19.46 -0.06 -10.05
CA TYR A 278 -19.82 -1.47 -10.09
C TYR A 278 -18.55 -2.32 -10.10
N GLY A 279 -18.58 -3.48 -9.45
CA GLY A 279 -17.49 -4.46 -9.56
C GLY A 279 -16.41 -4.38 -8.50
N GLU A 280 -16.70 -3.86 -7.29
CA GLU A 280 -15.72 -3.74 -6.20
C GLU A 280 -15.50 -5.05 -5.39
N ASN A 281 -16.16 -6.13 -5.80
CA ASN A 281 -16.03 -7.49 -5.27
C ASN A 281 -16.38 -7.61 -3.79
N TYR A 282 -17.56 -7.08 -3.40
CA TYR A 282 -18.14 -7.30 -2.08
C TYR A 282 -19.33 -8.27 -2.17
N ARG A 283 -19.50 -9.12 -1.15
CA ARG A 283 -20.46 -10.25 -1.18
C ARG A 283 -21.78 -9.94 -0.49
N THR A 284 -21.78 -8.94 0.40
CA THR A 284 -22.92 -8.60 1.27
C THR A 284 -23.23 -7.11 1.27
N VAL A 285 -24.48 -6.75 1.60
CA VAL A 285 -24.90 -5.34 1.79
C VAL A 285 -24.06 -4.66 2.89
N GLY A 286 -23.65 -5.40 3.93
CA GLY A 286 -22.80 -4.88 5.00
C GLY A 286 -21.42 -4.45 4.49
N GLU A 287 -20.77 -5.29 3.68
CA GLU A 287 -19.49 -4.98 3.04
C GLU A 287 -19.60 -3.81 2.06
N GLY A 288 -20.67 -3.75 1.27
CA GLY A 288 -20.93 -2.62 0.39
C GLY A 288 -21.03 -1.30 1.18
N ASN A 289 -21.81 -1.29 2.26
CA ASN A 289 -21.94 -0.11 3.14
C ASN A 289 -20.61 0.28 3.78
N PHE A 290 -19.81 -0.71 4.18
CA PHE A 290 -18.47 -0.48 4.72
C PHE A 290 -17.60 0.27 3.69
N LEU A 291 -17.51 -0.23 2.45
CA LEU A 291 -16.72 0.41 1.40
C LEU A 291 -17.27 1.80 1.04
N ALA A 292 -18.58 1.94 0.88
CA ALA A 292 -19.21 3.22 0.53
C ALA A 292 -18.96 4.31 1.59
N THR A 293 -19.02 3.95 2.88
CA THR A 293 -18.72 4.85 4.00
C THR A 293 -17.27 5.34 3.94
N ARG A 294 -16.31 4.42 3.75
CA ARG A 294 -14.88 4.77 3.64
C ARG A 294 -14.59 5.70 2.46
N ARG A 295 -15.26 5.49 1.33
CA ARG A 295 -15.14 6.40 0.17
C ARG A 295 -15.73 7.78 0.48
N MET A 296 -16.85 7.86 1.21
CA MET A 296 -17.40 9.16 1.56
C MET A 296 -16.52 9.92 2.55
N GLU A 297 -15.93 9.22 3.52
CA GLU A 297 -14.94 9.79 4.44
C GLU A 297 -13.72 10.34 3.68
N GLN A 298 -13.20 9.60 2.70
CA GLN A 298 -12.09 10.06 1.83
C GLN A 298 -12.45 11.35 1.08
N VAL A 299 -13.60 11.37 0.40
CA VAL A 299 -14.07 12.56 -0.34
C VAL A 299 -14.29 13.75 0.60
N SER A 300 -14.75 13.50 1.84
CA SER A 300 -14.92 14.54 2.84
C SER A 300 -13.59 15.15 3.29
N ALA A 301 -12.53 14.33 3.41
CA ALA A 301 -11.18 14.80 3.73
C ALA A 301 -10.57 15.65 2.59
N GLU A 302 -10.80 15.28 1.32
CA GLU A 302 -10.31 16.03 0.16
C GLU A 302 -11.06 17.35 -0.08
N ARG A 303 -12.27 17.48 0.47
CA ARG A 303 -13.12 18.66 0.33
C ARG A 303 -12.55 19.88 1.05
N GLN A 304 -11.94 19.69 2.21
CA GLN A 304 -11.49 20.76 3.09
C GLN A 304 -10.07 20.45 3.57
N THR A 305 -9.10 21.09 2.92
CA THR A 305 -7.67 20.91 3.19
C THR A 305 -7.03 22.25 3.52
N PHE A 306 -6.06 22.23 4.42
CA PHE A 306 -5.31 23.41 4.83
C PHE A 306 -3.82 23.20 4.56
N ALA A 307 -3.13 24.28 4.20
CA ALA A 307 -1.69 24.31 4.01
C ALA A 307 -1.08 25.40 4.89
N GLY A 308 0.03 25.08 5.55
CA GLY A 308 0.73 26.02 6.41
C GLY A 308 2.25 25.98 6.27
N GLU A 309 2.89 26.98 6.84
CA GLU A 309 4.35 27.08 6.96
C GLU A 309 4.72 27.33 8.41
N SER A 310 5.78 26.70 8.94
CA SER A 310 6.21 26.90 10.33
C SER A 310 7.73 26.74 10.50
N ASN A 311 8.23 27.06 11.69
CA ASN A 311 9.60 26.76 12.14
C ASN A 311 9.64 25.63 13.18
N ILE A 312 8.60 24.79 13.26
CA ILE A 312 8.41 23.80 14.32
C ILE A 312 8.98 22.45 13.88
N PRO A 313 10.13 21.98 14.41
CA PRO A 313 10.79 20.77 13.92
C PRO A 313 9.98 19.49 14.12
N LEU A 314 9.13 19.47 15.15
CA LEU A 314 8.39 18.28 15.57
C LEU A 314 7.15 17.97 14.73
N LEU A 315 6.71 18.85 13.80
CA LEU A 315 5.52 18.58 13.00
C LEU A 315 5.73 17.37 12.10
N ARG A 316 4.84 16.38 12.20
CA ARG A 316 4.86 15.16 11.38
C ARG A 316 3.46 14.72 10.99
N PRO A 317 3.30 13.95 9.89
CA PRO A 317 2.04 13.32 9.55
C PRO A 317 1.51 12.46 10.71
N GLY A 318 0.21 12.55 10.97
CA GLY A 318 -0.44 11.85 12.09
C GLY A 318 -0.40 12.60 13.43
N MET A 319 0.20 13.79 13.47
CA MET A 319 0.12 14.67 14.64
C MET A 319 -1.08 15.61 14.59
N ILE A 320 -1.65 15.88 15.76
CA ILE A 320 -2.75 16.82 16.00
C ILE A 320 -2.21 18.09 16.63
N PHE A 321 -2.65 19.24 16.15
CA PHE A 321 -2.46 20.53 16.80
C PHE A 321 -3.76 21.34 16.80
N LYS A 322 -3.88 22.28 17.74
CA LYS A 322 -4.89 23.32 17.75
C LYS A 322 -4.27 24.63 17.27
N LEU A 323 -4.82 25.21 16.21
CA LEU A 323 -4.42 26.56 15.78
C LEU A 323 -5.00 27.59 16.76
N VAL A 324 -4.18 28.53 17.22
CA VAL A 324 -4.61 29.63 18.09
C VAL A 324 -4.07 30.97 17.60
N ASP A 325 -4.69 32.07 18.02
CA ASP A 325 -4.38 33.46 17.63
C ASP A 325 -4.48 33.73 16.13
N HIS A 326 -5.40 33.05 15.43
CA HIS A 326 -5.63 33.29 14.01
C HIS A 326 -6.68 34.40 13.82
N PRO A 327 -6.46 35.39 12.92
CA PRO A 327 -7.41 36.50 12.74
C PRO A 327 -8.83 36.08 12.31
N ILE A 328 -8.96 34.91 11.69
CA ILE A 328 -10.24 34.27 11.36
C ILE A 328 -10.52 33.24 12.45
N ALA A 329 -11.49 33.53 13.32
CA ALA A 329 -11.80 32.72 14.51
C ALA A 329 -12.24 31.28 14.15
N GLU A 330 -12.93 31.08 13.03
CA GLU A 330 -13.37 29.77 12.56
C GLU A 330 -12.20 28.84 12.20
N LEU A 331 -11.00 29.39 12.00
CA LEU A 331 -9.80 28.60 11.76
C LEU A 331 -9.12 28.15 13.05
N GLU A 332 -9.50 28.67 14.22
CA GLU A 332 -8.97 28.23 15.52
C GLU A 332 -9.59 26.89 15.94
N ALA A 333 -9.10 25.81 15.33
CA ALA A 333 -9.62 24.47 15.50
C ALA A 333 -8.49 23.45 15.64
N TYR A 334 -8.88 22.20 15.92
CA TYR A 334 -7.96 21.06 15.86
C TYR A 334 -7.81 20.56 14.43
N TYR A 335 -6.55 20.35 14.03
CA TYR A 335 -6.17 19.82 12.74
C TYR A 335 -5.24 18.62 12.90
N VAL A 336 -5.35 17.66 11.99
CA VAL A 336 -4.38 16.56 11.85
C VAL A 336 -3.50 16.79 10.65
N ILE A 337 -2.19 16.70 10.86
CA ILE A 337 -1.18 16.86 9.82
C ILE A 337 -1.18 15.61 8.93
N THR A 338 -1.19 15.85 7.63
CA THR A 338 -1.29 14.81 6.58
C THR A 338 0.00 14.70 5.76
N GLN A 339 0.73 15.80 5.59
CA GLN A 339 2.04 15.83 4.93
C GLN A 339 2.89 16.94 5.56
N VAL A 340 4.21 16.74 5.61
CA VAL A 340 5.19 17.76 5.97
C VAL A 340 6.39 17.69 5.03
N GLU A 341 6.88 18.85 4.63
CA GLU A 341 8.13 19.04 3.90
C GLU A 341 9.07 19.87 4.77
N HIS A 342 10.28 19.38 5.01
CA HIS A 342 11.28 19.95 5.91
C HIS A 342 12.45 20.51 5.11
N GLU A 343 12.95 21.69 5.48
CA GLU A 343 14.14 22.27 4.86
C GLU A 343 15.00 22.97 5.93
N MET A 344 16.31 22.70 5.89
CA MET A 344 17.29 23.30 6.79
C MET A 344 18.67 23.28 6.13
N ALA A 345 19.47 24.33 6.29
CA ALA A 345 20.85 24.37 5.79
C ALA A 345 21.75 25.18 6.71
N GLU A 346 22.93 24.66 7.03
CA GLU A 346 23.91 25.36 7.88
C GLU A 346 25.34 25.15 7.38
N PRO A 347 26.22 26.13 7.60
CA PRO A 347 27.63 25.97 7.29
C PRO A 347 28.22 24.90 8.21
N THR A 348 28.94 23.94 7.63
CA THR A 348 29.70 22.98 8.41
C THR A 348 31.05 23.56 8.85
N PRO A 349 31.75 22.96 9.83
CA PRO A 349 33.15 23.29 10.12
C PRO A 349 34.10 23.15 8.91
N LEU A 350 33.68 22.41 7.88
CA LEU A 350 34.40 22.24 6.61
C LEU A 350 33.92 23.19 5.49
N GLY A 351 32.98 24.09 5.80
CA GLY A 351 32.34 25.00 4.85
C GLY A 351 31.13 24.39 4.13
N PHE A 352 30.65 25.09 3.11
CA PHE A 352 29.64 24.58 2.19
C PHE A 352 30.30 23.82 1.02
N SER A 353 29.61 22.82 0.48
CA SER A 353 29.92 22.08 -0.74
C SER A 353 29.82 22.94 -2.00
N SER A 354 29.03 24.01 -1.97
CA SER A 354 28.91 24.98 -3.05
C SER A 354 29.02 26.42 -2.53
N ALA A 355 29.66 27.29 -3.32
CA ALA A 355 29.82 28.71 -3.00
C ALA A 355 28.48 29.49 -2.98
N ASP A 356 27.45 28.98 -3.65
CA ASP A 356 26.13 29.63 -3.72
C ASP A 356 25.22 29.26 -2.53
N LYS A 357 25.57 28.22 -1.76
CA LYS A 357 24.80 27.81 -0.58
C LYS A 357 24.95 28.82 0.55
N LYS A 358 23.84 29.03 1.27
CA LYS A 358 23.76 29.95 2.41
C LYS A 358 23.11 29.24 3.59
N SER A 359 23.39 29.75 4.79
CA SER A 359 22.68 29.29 5.99
C SER A 359 21.20 29.65 5.85
N GLU A 360 20.34 28.66 6.05
CA GLU A 360 18.89 28.80 6.06
C GLU A 360 18.35 28.23 7.38
N PRO A 361 17.59 29.03 8.16
CA PRO A 361 16.95 28.51 9.36
C PRO A 361 15.95 27.43 8.98
N TYR A 362 15.74 26.48 9.90
CA TYR A 362 14.73 25.44 9.72
C TYR A 362 13.36 26.05 9.38
N ARG A 363 12.74 25.48 8.36
CA ARG A 363 11.33 25.71 8.00
C ARG A 363 10.67 24.40 7.60
N ASN A 364 9.36 24.36 7.72
CA ASN A 364 8.56 23.34 7.06
C ASN A 364 7.34 23.94 6.36
N ARG A 365 6.84 23.18 5.38
CA ARG A 365 5.52 23.34 4.76
C ARG A 365 4.71 22.11 5.13
N PHE A 366 3.48 22.27 5.57
CA PHE A 366 2.64 21.13 5.93
C PHE A 366 1.24 21.26 5.35
N THR A 367 0.58 20.12 5.15
CA THR A 367 -0.85 20.06 4.86
C THR A 367 -1.58 19.36 5.99
N CYS A 368 -2.80 19.79 6.28
CA CYS A 368 -3.64 19.20 7.30
C CYS A 368 -5.12 19.22 6.91
N ILE A 369 -5.92 18.43 7.63
CA ILE A 369 -7.38 18.47 7.57
C ILE A 369 -7.94 18.72 8.97
N PRO A 370 -9.17 19.22 9.12
CA PRO A 370 -9.84 19.29 10.41
C PRO A 370 -9.86 17.92 11.10
N PHE A 371 -9.52 17.87 12.39
CA PHE A 371 -9.52 16.63 13.18
C PHE A 371 -10.92 15.98 13.30
N THR A 372 -11.98 16.77 13.09
CA THR A 372 -13.36 16.26 13.06
C THR A 372 -13.64 15.34 11.86
N ILE A 373 -12.83 15.42 10.80
CA ILE A 373 -12.98 14.61 9.59
C ILE A 373 -12.11 13.36 9.71
N GLN A 374 -12.70 12.20 9.46
CA GLN A 374 -11.97 10.93 9.43
C GLN A 374 -11.08 10.87 8.18
N TYR A 375 -9.76 10.82 8.37
CA TYR A 375 -8.83 10.60 7.27
C TYR A 375 -9.01 9.19 6.70
N ARG A 376 -9.02 9.10 5.37
CA ARG A 376 -8.87 7.87 4.60
C ARG A 376 -7.84 8.13 3.50
N PRO A 377 -6.93 7.17 3.24
CA PRO A 377 -5.96 7.33 2.18
C PRO A 377 -6.64 7.47 0.81
N PRO A 378 -6.06 8.27 -0.11
CA PRO A 378 -6.53 8.33 -1.49
C PRO A 378 -6.31 6.98 -2.19
N LEU A 379 -7.15 6.65 -3.18
CA LEU A 379 -6.96 5.48 -4.05
C LEU A 379 -5.89 5.79 -5.11
N SER A 380 -4.63 5.89 -4.70
CA SER A 380 -3.50 6.27 -5.54
C SER A 380 -2.77 5.08 -6.16
N THR A 381 -2.81 3.93 -5.50
CA THR A 381 -2.12 2.72 -5.94
C THR A 381 -3.05 1.91 -6.85
N PRO A 382 -2.74 1.75 -8.14
CA PRO A 382 -3.62 1.06 -9.07
C PRO A 382 -3.72 -0.42 -8.72
N LYS A 383 -4.95 -0.95 -8.66
CA LYS A 383 -5.16 -2.40 -8.60
C LYS A 383 -4.69 -3.02 -9.93
N PRO A 384 -3.87 -4.08 -9.91
CA PRO A 384 -3.45 -4.73 -11.15
C PRO A 384 -4.64 -5.36 -11.87
N VAL A 385 -4.54 -5.40 -13.21
CA VAL A 385 -5.60 -5.90 -14.10
C VAL A 385 -5.03 -7.02 -14.97
N VAL A 386 -5.73 -8.16 -15.02
CA VAL A 386 -5.44 -9.24 -15.95
C VAL A 386 -6.07 -8.90 -17.31
N ASN A 387 -5.25 -8.42 -18.26
CA ASN A 387 -5.72 -8.00 -19.59
C ASN A 387 -6.04 -9.16 -20.56
N GLY A 388 -5.93 -10.40 -20.10
CA GLY A 388 -6.13 -11.59 -20.94
C GLY A 388 -6.53 -12.79 -20.09
N PHE A 389 -5.86 -13.91 -20.34
CA PHE A 389 -6.12 -15.15 -19.63
C PHE A 389 -4.88 -15.63 -18.90
N LEU A 390 -5.09 -16.30 -17.77
CA LEU A 390 -4.03 -17.05 -17.10
C LEU A 390 -4.28 -18.55 -17.28
N ILE A 391 -3.20 -19.31 -17.27
CA ILE A 391 -3.27 -20.77 -17.24
C ILE A 391 -3.32 -21.23 -15.78
N GLY A 392 -4.23 -22.14 -15.50
CA GLY A 392 -4.34 -22.83 -14.22
C GLY A 392 -4.47 -24.32 -14.40
N PHE A 393 -4.41 -25.04 -13.29
CA PHE A 393 -4.62 -26.48 -13.22
C PHE A 393 -5.66 -26.79 -12.16
N VAL A 394 -6.60 -27.69 -12.45
CA VAL A 394 -7.56 -28.16 -11.45
C VAL A 394 -6.79 -28.78 -10.27
N ASP A 395 -7.05 -28.28 -9.08
CA ASP A 395 -6.47 -28.73 -7.81
C ASP A 395 -7.49 -29.59 -7.04
N GLY A 396 -7.02 -30.36 -6.07
CA GLY A 396 -7.87 -31.25 -5.26
C GLY A 396 -7.22 -31.62 -3.93
N GLU A 397 -8.05 -31.89 -2.92
CA GLU A 397 -7.60 -32.16 -1.55
C GLU A 397 -7.10 -33.61 -1.36
N GLY A 398 -7.67 -34.55 -2.12
CA GLY A 398 -7.35 -35.98 -2.03
C GLY A 398 -6.36 -36.53 -3.07
N SER A 399 -6.14 -37.84 -3.02
CA SER A 399 -5.40 -38.61 -4.05
C SER A 399 -6.28 -39.01 -5.25
N SER A 400 -7.54 -38.60 -5.25
CA SER A 400 -8.50 -38.87 -6.31
C SER A 400 -8.11 -38.17 -7.61
N LYS A 401 -8.35 -38.83 -8.75
CA LYS A 401 -8.25 -38.18 -10.06
C LYS A 401 -9.44 -37.26 -10.35
N ARG A 402 -10.60 -37.49 -9.72
CA ARG A 402 -11.79 -36.64 -9.86
C ARG A 402 -11.68 -35.46 -8.91
N ALA A 403 -11.93 -34.25 -9.41
CA ALA A 403 -11.96 -33.04 -8.60
C ALA A 403 -13.13 -33.06 -7.60
N GLU A 404 -12.90 -32.56 -6.39
CA GLU A 404 -13.96 -32.29 -5.43
C GLU A 404 -14.76 -31.06 -5.86
N LEU A 405 -16.05 -31.25 -6.14
CA LEU A 405 -16.97 -30.17 -6.51
C LEU A 405 -17.85 -29.78 -5.33
N ASP A 406 -18.25 -28.52 -5.27
CA ASP A 406 -19.26 -28.06 -4.32
C ASP A 406 -20.69 -28.20 -4.88
N GLN A 407 -21.69 -27.73 -4.12
CA GLN A 407 -23.10 -27.78 -4.51
C GLN A 407 -23.44 -26.99 -5.79
N TYR A 408 -22.51 -26.14 -6.27
CA TYR A 408 -22.67 -25.34 -7.48
C TYR A 408 -21.79 -25.85 -8.65
N GLY A 409 -21.09 -26.98 -8.49
CA GLY A 409 -20.23 -27.55 -9.52
C GLY A 409 -18.94 -26.77 -9.78
N ARG A 410 -18.45 -26.02 -8.79
CA ARG A 410 -17.22 -25.21 -8.87
C ARG A 410 -15.96 -26.02 -8.58
N TYR A 411 -14.81 -25.51 -9.02
CA TYR A 411 -13.53 -26.19 -8.95
C TYR A 411 -12.53 -25.40 -8.14
N ARG A 412 -11.62 -26.09 -7.46
CA ARG A 412 -10.39 -25.47 -6.98
C ARG A 412 -9.35 -25.51 -8.09
N ILE A 413 -8.63 -24.41 -8.25
CA ILE A 413 -7.59 -24.22 -9.28
C ILE A 413 -6.28 -23.78 -8.64
N ARG A 414 -5.15 -24.25 -9.18
CA ARG A 414 -3.83 -23.68 -8.91
C ARG A 414 -3.36 -22.91 -10.14
N ILE A 415 -3.11 -21.62 -9.98
CA ILE A 415 -2.58 -20.77 -11.06
C ILE A 415 -1.10 -21.10 -11.28
N MET A 416 -0.65 -21.15 -12.54
CA MET A 416 0.67 -21.70 -12.89
C MET A 416 1.87 -20.96 -12.27
N ASP A 417 1.75 -19.65 -12.08
CA ASP A 417 2.83 -18.75 -11.66
C ASP A 417 2.57 -18.13 -10.26
N GLU A 418 1.80 -18.81 -9.41
CA GLU A 418 1.54 -18.34 -8.04
C GLU A 418 2.53 -18.98 -7.05
N GLU A 419 3.09 -18.17 -6.14
CA GLU A 419 4.25 -18.53 -5.32
C GLU A 419 3.92 -18.86 -3.85
N SER A 420 2.63 -18.89 -3.47
CA SER A 420 2.23 -19.17 -2.08
C SER A 420 2.65 -20.56 -1.59
N GLY A 421 2.94 -21.49 -2.52
CA GLY A 421 3.24 -22.88 -2.22
C GLY A 421 2.01 -23.68 -1.75
N LEU A 422 0.82 -23.07 -1.78
CA LEU A 422 -0.42 -23.73 -1.44
C LEU A 422 -0.73 -24.83 -2.47
N SER A 423 -1.19 -25.96 -1.95
CA SER A 423 -1.53 -27.14 -2.73
C SER A 423 -2.52 -28.01 -1.97
N GLY A 424 -3.04 -29.05 -2.60
CA GLY A 424 -3.98 -29.95 -1.96
C GLY A 424 -5.33 -29.27 -1.75
N GLY A 425 -5.84 -28.57 -2.75
CA GLY A 425 -7.11 -27.85 -2.70
C GLY A 425 -7.08 -26.56 -1.88
N LYS A 426 -5.91 -25.97 -1.67
CA LYS A 426 -5.78 -24.71 -0.91
C LYS A 426 -5.29 -23.54 -1.77
N ALA A 427 -4.93 -23.80 -3.03
CA ALA A 427 -4.36 -22.78 -3.92
C ALA A 427 -5.37 -21.76 -4.45
N SER A 428 -6.67 -22.00 -4.29
CA SER A 428 -7.72 -21.02 -4.59
C SER A 428 -9.02 -21.29 -3.84
N TYR A 429 -9.90 -20.29 -3.90
CA TYR A 429 -11.32 -20.45 -3.64
C TYR A 429 -12.01 -21.23 -4.77
N LEU A 430 -13.27 -21.61 -4.58
CA LEU A 430 -14.09 -22.31 -5.56
C LEU A 430 -14.41 -21.41 -6.79
N VAL A 431 -13.89 -21.81 -7.95
CA VAL A 431 -13.99 -21.10 -9.23
C VAL A 431 -15.09 -21.69 -10.11
N ARG A 432 -15.96 -20.82 -10.65
CA ARG A 432 -17.01 -21.22 -11.60
C ARG A 432 -16.44 -21.62 -12.95
N LYS A 433 -17.03 -22.63 -13.58
CA LYS A 433 -16.74 -23.05 -14.95
C LYS A 433 -17.85 -22.61 -15.89
N ALA A 434 -17.47 -21.95 -16.98
CA ALA A 434 -18.38 -21.64 -18.07
C ALA A 434 -18.82 -22.95 -18.74
N GLU A 435 -20.14 -23.17 -18.80
CA GLU A 435 -20.72 -24.33 -19.46
C GLU A 435 -21.36 -23.93 -20.80
N PRO A 436 -21.30 -24.78 -21.85
CA PRO A 436 -21.98 -24.52 -23.12
C PRO A 436 -23.49 -24.33 -22.98
N TYR A 437 -24.09 -24.94 -21.96
CA TYR A 437 -25.51 -24.79 -21.62
C TYR A 437 -25.70 -24.80 -20.11
N GLY A 438 -25.87 -23.61 -19.52
CA GLY A 438 -26.14 -23.43 -18.09
C GLY A 438 -27.62 -23.21 -17.80
N GLY A 439 -28.46 -24.19 -18.13
CA GLY A 439 -29.88 -24.13 -17.76
C GLY A 439 -30.08 -23.99 -16.24
N GLY A 440 -31.20 -23.40 -15.83
CA GLY A 440 -31.61 -23.37 -14.43
C GLY A 440 -32.16 -24.72 -13.96
N ASP A 441 -32.46 -24.85 -12.66
CA ASP A 441 -33.24 -25.95 -12.07
C ASP A 441 -32.69 -27.37 -12.33
N GLY A 442 -31.36 -27.51 -12.41
CA GLY A 442 -30.68 -28.80 -12.60
C GLY A 442 -30.60 -29.29 -14.05
N PHE A 443 -31.06 -28.49 -15.01
CA PHE A 443 -30.92 -28.78 -16.44
C PHE A 443 -29.66 -28.12 -17.00
N GLY A 444 -28.86 -28.82 -17.82
CA GLY A 444 -27.69 -28.20 -18.43
C GLY A 444 -26.69 -29.20 -18.96
N SER A 445 -25.52 -28.68 -19.36
CA SER A 445 -24.32 -29.44 -19.66
C SER A 445 -23.31 -29.24 -18.55
N HIS A 446 -22.75 -30.33 -18.02
CA HIS A 446 -21.61 -30.26 -17.11
C HIS A 446 -20.64 -31.39 -17.42
N SER A 447 -19.54 -31.05 -18.07
CA SER A 447 -18.43 -31.99 -18.29
C SER A 447 -17.41 -31.80 -17.17
N THR A 448 -17.29 -32.78 -16.27
CA THR A 448 -16.42 -32.67 -15.11
C THR A 448 -14.95 -32.67 -15.49
N LEU A 449 -14.17 -31.81 -14.83
CA LEU A 449 -12.71 -31.79 -14.98
C LEU A 449 -12.04 -32.64 -13.89
N ASN A 450 -10.96 -33.32 -14.26
CA ASN A 450 -10.15 -34.09 -13.33
C ASN A 450 -9.07 -33.21 -12.71
N VAL A 451 -8.56 -33.59 -11.52
CA VAL A 451 -7.38 -32.97 -10.92
C VAL A 451 -6.21 -33.04 -11.90
N GLY A 452 -5.48 -31.94 -12.04
CA GLY A 452 -4.39 -31.77 -13.01
C GLY A 452 -4.84 -31.37 -14.42
N THR A 453 -6.15 -31.20 -14.69
CA THR A 453 -6.62 -30.69 -15.98
C THR A 453 -6.16 -29.24 -16.16
N GLU A 454 -5.51 -28.96 -17.28
CA GLU A 454 -5.10 -27.61 -17.67
C GLU A 454 -6.34 -26.80 -18.10
N VAL A 455 -6.49 -25.61 -17.55
CA VAL A 455 -7.63 -24.73 -17.78
C VAL A 455 -7.19 -23.32 -18.16
N ILE A 456 -8.02 -22.66 -18.96
CA ILE A 456 -7.91 -21.24 -19.26
C ILE A 456 -8.79 -20.45 -18.31
N LEU A 457 -8.20 -19.47 -17.62
CA LEU A 457 -8.88 -18.61 -16.65
C LEU A 457 -9.13 -17.22 -17.24
N GLY A 458 -10.38 -16.80 -17.24
CA GLY A 458 -10.78 -15.40 -17.42
C GLY A 458 -10.96 -14.74 -16.05
N PHE A 459 -10.98 -13.40 -16.02
CA PHE A 459 -11.09 -12.61 -14.79
C PHE A 459 -12.19 -11.56 -14.96
N LEU A 460 -13.20 -11.58 -14.09
CA LEU A 460 -14.34 -10.64 -14.19
C LEU A 460 -13.84 -9.21 -14.00
N HIS A 461 -14.13 -8.33 -14.98
CA HIS A 461 -13.58 -6.95 -15.04
C HIS A 461 -12.04 -6.87 -15.04
N GLY A 462 -11.37 -7.97 -15.40
CA GLY A 462 -9.91 -8.11 -15.29
C GLY A 462 -9.40 -8.15 -13.86
N ASP A 463 -10.29 -8.31 -12.86
CA ASP A 463 -9.93 -8.36 -11.45
C ASP A 463 -9.23 -9.69 -11.11
N PRO A 464 -7.93 -9.68 -10.70
CA PRO A 464 -7.21 -10.88 -10.29
C PRO A 464 -7.93 -11.70 -9.21
N ASP A 465 -8.75 -11.05 -8.38
CA ASP A 465 -9.49 -11.69 -7.29
C ASP A 465 -10.77 -12.43 -7.77
N ARG A 466 -11.09 -12.38 -9.07
CA ARG A 466 -12.34 -12.90 -9.64
C ARG A 466 -12.12 -13.86 -10.83
N PRO A 467 -11.37 -14.97 -10.64
CA PRO A 467 -11.16 -15.94 -11.70
C PRO A 467 -12.45 -16.68 -12.08
N ILE A 468 -12.56 -17.07 -13.36
CA ILE A 468 -13.57 -17.99 -13.91
C ILE A 468 -12.87 -18.94 -14.90
N ILE A 469 -13.27 -20.22 -14.92
CA ILE A 469 -12.76 -21.18 -15.90
C ILE A 469 -13.55 -20.99 -17.19
N MET A 470 -12.84 -20.60 -18.26
CA MET A 470 -13.43 -20.38 -19.58
C MET A 470 -13.47 -21.67 -20.42
N GLY A 471 -12.61 -22.63 -20.10
CA GLY A 471 -12.48 -23.89 -20.83
C GLY A 471 -11.29 -24.71 -20.33
N ALA A 472 -11.14 -25.90 -20.90
CA ALA A 472 -10.02 -26.81 -20.61
C ALA A 472 -9.22 -27.09 -21.88
N PHE A 473 -7.91 -27.25 -21.72
CA PHE A 473 -7.01 -27.58 -22.81
C PHE A 473 -6.70 -29.08 -22.88
N SER A 474 -6.41 -29.55 -24.09
CA SER A 474 -5.62 -30.76 -24.29
C SER A 474 -4.14 -30.38 -24.39
N ASN A 475 -3.25 -31.23 -23.88
CA ASN A 475 -1.81 -31.04 -23.95
C ASN A 475 -1.09 -32.39 -24.16
N ALA A 476 0.25 -32.38 -24.12
CA ALA A 476 1.06 -33.58 -24.34
C ALA A 476 0.77 -34.72 -23.34
N HIS A 477 0.30 -34.40 -22.13
CA HIS A 477 -0.08 -35.37 -21.10
C HIS A 477 -1.59 -35.68 -21.11
N LEU A 478 -2.41 -34.74 -21.60
CA LEU A 478 -3.87 -34.83 -21.70
C LEU A 478 -4.29 -34.77 -23.17
N SER A 479 -4.14 -35.88 -23.90
CA SER A 479 -4.36 -35.92 -25.34
C SER A 479 -5.83 -35.66 -25.73
N ASN A 480 -6.03 -34.95 -26.83
CA ASN A 480 -7.34 -34.72 -27.41
C ASN A 480 -7.96 -36.06 -27.91
N PRO A 481 -9.28 -36.31 -27.73
CA PRO A 481 -9.94 -37.50 -28.25
C PRO A 481 -9.96 -37.62 -29.78
N VAL A 482 -9.72 -36.52 -30.50
CA VAL A 482 -9.57 -36.45 -31.95
C VAL A 482 -8.17 -35.94 -32.28
N THR A 483 -7.42 -36.73 -33.03
CA THR A 483 -6.03 -36.46 -33.42
C THR A 483 -5.80 -36.86 -34.87
N GLN A 484 -4.57 -36.71 -35.37
CA GLN A 484 -4.19 -37.14 -36.71
C GLN A 484 -4.41 -38.65 -36.97
N THR A 485 -4.43 -39.51 -35.94
CA THR A 485 -4.61 -40.96 -36.11
C THR A 485 -6.07 -41.35 -36.37
N ASN A 486 -7.01 -40.44 -36.16
CA ASN A 486 -8.45 -40.65 -36.27
C ASN A 486 -9.16 -39.40 -36.80
N SER A 487 -8.55 -38.75 -37.79
CA SER A 487 -9.00 -37.48 -38.37
C SER A 487 -10.30 -37.57 -39.17
N ASN A 488 -10.77 -38.77 -39.50
CA ASN A 488 -12.09 -38.99 -40.11
C ASN A 488 -13.27 -38.81 -39.14
N VAL A 489 -12.98 -38.56 -37.86
CA VAL A 489 -13.97 -38.32 -36.82
C VAL A 489 -14.23 -36.81 -36.69
N ALA A 490 -15.41 -36.36 -37.09
CA ALA A 490 -15.80 -34.95 -37.05
C ALA A 490 -15.93 -34.42 -35.61
N HIS A 491 -16.57 -35.22 -34.74
CA HIS A 491 -16.82 -34.86 -33.35
C HIS A 491 -16.78 -36.12 -32.48
N ARG A 492 -16.11 -36.03 -31.33
CA ARG A 492 -16.06 -37.11 -30.35
C ARG A 492 -16.01 -36.59 -28.92
N THR A 493 -16.89 -37.13 -28.08
CA THR A 493 -16.79 -37.03 -26.62
C THR A 493 -16.47 -38.41 -26.07
N ARG A 494 -15.45 -38.52 -25.23
CA ARG A 494 -15.06 -39.76 -24.54
C ARG A 494 -15.01 -39.53 -23.04
N THR A 495 -15.76 -40.30 -22.28
CA THR A 495 -15.72 -40.25 -20.81
C THR A 495 -14.54 -41.05 -20.26
N ALA A 496 -14.18 -40.80 -19.00
CA ALA A 496 -13.12 -41.55 -18.31
C ALA A 496 -13.43 -43.06 -18.17
N SER A 497 -14.70 -43.46 -18.15
CA SER A 497 -15.13 -44.87 -18.14
C SER A 497 -15.14 -45.52 -19.53
N GLY A 498 -14.88 -44.76 -20.59
CA GLY A 498 -14.83 -45.27 -21.97
C GLY A 498 -16.13 -45.17 -22.76
N ILE A 499 -17.15 -44.47 -22.27
CA ILE A 499 -18.36 -44.18 -23.06
C ILE A 499 -17.99 -43.16 -24.15
N ILE A 500 -18.35 -43.46 -25.40
CA ILE A 500 -18.03 -42.62 -26.55
C ILE A 500 -19.33 -42.20 -27.25
N LEU A 501 -19.49 -40.88 -27.42
CA LEU A 501 -20.42 -40.30 -28.39
C LEU A 501 -19.59 -39.78 -29.56
N GLN A 502 -19.89 -40.23 -30.77
CA GLN A 502 -19.10 -39.92 -31.95
C GLN A 502 -19.98 -39.63 -33.17
N MET A 503 -19.61 -38.59 -33.92
CA MET A 503 -20.17 -38.26 -35.22
C MET A 503 -19.06 -38.38 -36.26
N CYS A 504 -19.32 -39.13 -37.34
CA CYS A 504 -18.44 -39.24 -38.48
C CYS A 504 -19.14 -38.58 -39.67
N ASP A 505 -18.47 -37.68 -40.35
CA ASP A 505 -18.96 -36.99 -41.56
C ASP A 505 -18.08 -37.27 -42.79
N GLY A 506 -17.03 -38.08 -42.64
CA GLY A 506 -16.26 -38.61 -43.75
C GLY A 506 -17.05 -39.62 -44.58
N ALA A 507 -16.73 -39.72 -45.87
CA ALA A 507 -17.29 -40.75 -46.75
C ALA A 507 -17.12 -42.13 -46.12
N ALA A 508 -18.20 -42.93 -46.10
CA ALA A 508 -18.15 -44.32 -45.65
C ALA A 508 -17.03 -45.04 -46.42
N ARG A 509 -15.99 -45.46 -45.71
CA ARG A 509 -14.94 -46.34 -46.26
C ARG A 509 -15.28 -47.78 -45.94
#